data_AF-A0ABD7V2V1-F1
#
_entry.id   AF-A0ABD7V2V1-F1
#
_cell.length_a   1.000
_cell.length_b   1.000
_cell.length_c   1.000
_cell.angle_alpha   90.00
_cell.angle_beta   90.00
_cell.angle_gamma   90.00
#
_symmetry.space_group_name_H-M   'P 1'
#
loop_
_entity.id
_entity.type
_entity.pdbx_description
1 polymer ?
#
loop_
_entity_poly.entity_id
_entity_poly.type
_entity_poly.pdbx_seq_one_letter_code
_entity_poly.pdbx_strand_id
1 'polypeptide(L)' 'MSQQLVGRTGIVTLSIPGGEQLGEVELSFAGGTERFLARATEPVEVDAAVLVVGEMPGRVVDVERWTRLPGL' A
#
# COMPACT_ATOMS: atom_id res chain seq x y z
N MET A 1 20.00 2.54 -6.78
CA MET A 1 19.64 1.56 -5.74
C MET A 1 18.14 1.35 -5.86
N SER A 2 17.66 0.13 -6.03
CA SER A 2 16.21 -0.15 -6.06
C SER A 2 15.65 0.01 -4.65
N GLN A 3 14.64 0.85 -4.49
CA GLN A 3 13.89 0.97 -3.24
C GLN A 3 13.03 -0.30 -3.10
N GLN A 4 13.39 -1.24 -2.23
CA GLN A 4 12.64 -2.50 -2.09
C GLN A 4 11.28 -2.26 -1.43
N LEU A 5 10.16 -2.29 -2.17
CA LEU A 5 8.85 -1.87 -1.65
C LEU A 5 8.14 -2.97 -0.88
N VAL A 6 8.25 -4.22 -1.31
CA VAL A 6 7.65 -5.37 -0.62
C VAL A 6 8.07 -5.44 0.84
N GLY A 7 7.09 -5.62 1.73
CA GLY A 7 7.28 -5.65 3.18
C GLY A 7 7.14 -4.27 3.85
N ARG A 8 6.98 -3.18 3.09
CA ARG A 8 6.68 -1.87 3.67
C ARG A 8 5.20 -1.73 3.99
N THR A 9 4.92 -1.06 5.10
CA THR A 9 3.57 -0.61 5.43
C THR A 9 3.35 0.82 4.95
N GLY A 10 2.10 1.15 4.65
CA GLY A 10 1.68 2.51 4.30
C GLY A 10 0.23 2.77 4.70
N ILE A 11 -0.25 3.95 4.32
CA ILE A 11 -1.63 4.39 4.56
C ILE A 11 -2.30 4.67 3.22
N VAL A 12 -3.55 4.24 3.06
CA VAL A 12 -4.36 4.55 1.88
C VAL A 12 -4.74 6.02 1.87
N THR A 13 -4.38 6.74 0.80
CA THR A 13 -4.72 8.16 0.58
C THR A 13 -5.88 8.35 -0.40
N LEU A 14 -6.12 7.36 -1.26
CA LEU A 14 -7.29 7.24 -2.13
C LEU A 14 -7.81 5.81 -2.06
N SER A 15 -9.11 5.64 -1.79
CA SER A 15 -9.75 4.34 -1.61
C SER A 15 -9.39 3.37 -2.74
N ILE A 16 -9.06 2.13 -2.38
CA ILE A 16 -8.78 1.05 -3.34
C ILE A 16 -10.08 0.24 -3.49
N PRO A 17 -10.75 0.22 -4.65
CA PRO A 17 -12.05 -0.45 -4.78
C PRO A 17 -12.00 -1.99 -4.80
N GLY A 18 -10.80 -2.58 -4.89
CA GLY A 18 -10.60 -4.02 -5.03
C GLY A 18 -10.53 -4.52 -6.48
N GLY A 19 -10.05 -5.75 -6.66
CA GLY A 19 -9.82 -6.33 -7.98
C GLY A 19 -8.74 -5.58 -8.76
N GLU A 20 -8.97 -5.28 -10.04
CA GLU A 20 -7.99 -4.59 -10.90
C GLU A 20 -8.00 -3.05 -10.79
N GLN A 21 -8.86 -2.49 -9.93
CA GLN A 21 -9.02 -1.05 -9.79
C GLN A 21 -7.94 -0.45 -8.91
N LEU A 22 -7.48 0.74 -9.30
CA LEU A 22 -6.41 1.45 -8.60
C LEU A 22 -6.97 2.43 -7.56
N GLY A 23 -6.31 2.46 -6.41
CA GLY A 23 -6.32 3.57 -5.46
C GLY A 23 -4.90 4.15 -5.29
N GLU A 24 -4.65 4.79 -4.16
CA GLU A 24 -3.36 5.40 -3.84
C GLU A 24 -2.96 5.10 -2.40
N VAL A 25 -1.67 4.85 -2.19
CA VAL A 25 -1.07 4.67 -0.86
C VAL A 25 0.11 5.60 -0.69
N GLU A 26 0.32 6.08 0.52
CA GLU A 26 1.53 6.77 0.95
C GLU A 26 2.42 5.80 1.75
N LEU A 27 3.62 5.53 1.24
CA LEU A 27 4.60 4.65 1.87
C LEU A 27 5.66 5.49 2.61
N SER A 28 6.08 5.03 3.78
CA SER A 28 7.13 5.67 4.57
C SER A 28 8.52 5.10 4.28
N PHE A 29 9.52 5.98 4.16
CA PHE A 29 10.92 5.68 3.94
C PHE A 29 11.81 6.49 4.88
N ALA A 30 13.10 6.15 4.97
CA ALA A 30 14.06 6.85 5.85
C ALA A 30 14.20 8.36 5.52
N GLY A 31 13.88 8.78 4.30
CA GLY A 31 13.99 10.17 3.84
C GLY A 31 12.66 10.93 3.69
N GLY A 32 11.53 10.34 4.07
CA GLY A 32 10.20 10.95 3.90
C GLY A 32 9.16 9.94 3.45
N THR A 33 8.06 10.44 2.88
CA THR A 33 6.99 9.62 2.33
C THR A 33 6.89 9.78 0.82
N GLU A 34 6.41 8.75 0.14
CA GLU A 34 6.20 8.77 -1.31
C GLU A 34 4.91 8.04 -1.65
N ARG A 35 4.16 8.57 -2.63
CA ARG A 35 2.87 8.02 -3.05
C ARG A 35 3.00 7.07 -4.23
N PHE A 36 2.23 6.00 -4.18
CA PHE A 36 2.18 4.94 -5.18
C PHE A 36 0.73 4.62 -5.54
N LEU A 37 0.52 4.22 -6.79
CA LEU A 37 -0.73 3.60 -7.21
C LEU A 37 -0.82 2.22 -6.55
N ALA A 38 -1.99 1.86 -6.06
CA ALA A 38 -2.17 0.62 -5.31
C ALA A 38 -3.35 -0.20 -5.80
N ARG A 39 -3.18 -1.52 -5.80
CA ARG A 39 -4.23 -2.50 -6.04
C ARG A 39 -4.35 -3.43 -4.84
N ALA A 40 -5.55 -3.88 -4.53
CA ALA A 40 -5.83 -4.83 -3.47
C ALA A 40 -6.87 -5.84 -3.95
N THR A 41 -6.85 -7.05 -3.40
CA THR A 41 -7.84 -8.08 -3.72
C THR A 41 -9.24 -7.64 -3.27
N GLU A 42 -9.34 -7.11 -2.05
CA GLU A 42 -10.58 -6.60 -1.44
C GLU A 42 -10.58 -5.06 -1.37
N PRO A 43 -11.77 -4.42 -1.23
CA PRO A 43 -11.84 -2.98 -1.03
C PRO A 43 -11.11 -2.52 0.24
N VAL A 44 -10.40 -1.39 0.15
CA VAL A 44 -9.70 -0.77 1.27
C VAL A 44 -10.01 0.73 1.32
N GLU A 45 -10.55 1.19 2.45
CA GLU A 45 -10.88 2.59 2.65
C GLU A 45 -9.67 3.50 2.89
N VAL A 46 -9.88 4.80 2.70
CA VAL A 46 -8.90 5.84 3.07
C VAL A 46 -8.54 5.73 4.55
N ASP A 47 -7.31 6.10 4.89
CA ASP A 47 -6.70 6.02 6.23
C ASP A 47 -6.44 4.60 6.76
N ALA A 48 -6.85 3.55 6.02
CA ALA A 48 -6.50 2.18 6.38
C ALA A 48 -5.00 1.92 6.20
N ALA A 49 -4.42 1.17 7.13
CA ALA A 49 -3.06 0.68 7.01
C ALA A 49 -3.00 -0.53 6.07
N VAL A 50 -1.95 -0.58 5.25
CA VAL A 50 -1.72 -1.65 4.27
C VAL A 50 -0.27 -2.11 4.28
N LEU A 51 -0.03 -3.33 3.79
CA LEU A 51 1.29 -3.93 3.59
C LEU A 51 1.50 -4.16 2.09
N VAL A 52 2.64 -3.73 1.56
CA VAL A 52 3.04 -4.03 0.18
C VAL A 52 3.46 -5.49 0.09
N VAL A 53 2.76 -6.25 -0.76
CA VAL A 53 3.00 -7.68 -1.01
C VAL A 53 3.56 -7.97 -2.40
N GLY A 54 3.48 -7.00 -3.32
CA GLY A 54 3.99 -7.13 -4.68
C GLY A 54 4.28 -5.78 -5.34
N GLU A 55 5.06 -5.82 -6.41
CA GLU A 55 5.39 -4.67 -7.26
C GLU A 55 5.04 -4.98 -8.71
N MET A 56 4.47 -3.99 -9.39
CA MET A 56 4.12 -4.05 -10.80
C MET A 56 4.86 -2.97 -11.61
N PRO A 57 5.02 -3.18 -12.93
CA PRO A 57 5.47 -2.13 -13.83
C PRO A 57 4.61 -0.87 -13.72
N GLY A 58 5.21 0.30 -13.93
CA GLY A 58 4.47 1.57 -13.90
C GLY A 58 4.28 2.16 -12.49
N ARG A 59 5.05 1.70 -11.49
CA ARG A 59 5.07 2.26 -10.13
C ARG A 59 3.74 2.00 -9.39
N VAL A 60 3.20 0.80 -9.61
CA VAL A 60 2.00 0.26 -8.96
C VAL A 60 2.45 -0.81 -7.95
N VAL A 61 1.81 -0.84 -6.78
CA VAL A 61 2.03 -1.86 -5.75
C VAL A 61 0.78 -2.68 -5.51
N ASP A 62 0.97 -3.98 -5.31
CA ASP A 62 -0.09 -4.83 -4.76
C ASP A 62 -0.01 -4.75 -3.23
N VAL A 63 -1.13 -4.49 -2.59
CA VAL A 63 -1.23 -4.31 -1.14
C VAL A 63 -2.34 -5.16 -0.54
N GLU A 64 -2.13 -5.55 0.71
CA GLU A 64 -3.12 -6.22 1.54
C GLU A 64 -3.37 -5.39 2.80
N ARG A 65 -4.58 -5.47 3.36
CA ARG A 65 -4.94 -4.72 4.57
C ARG A 65 -4.04 -5.15 5.74
N TRP A 66 -3.39 -4.18 6.37
CA TRP A 66 -2.48 -4.43 7.50
C TRP A 66 -3.14 -4.04 8.81
N THR A 67 -3.65 -5.04 9.52
CA THR A 67 -4.22 -4.84 10.86
C THR A 67 -3.16 -5.22 11.90
N ARG A 68 -2.74 -4.27 12.73
CA ARG A 68 -1.97 -4.62 13.93
C ARG A 68 -2.88 -5.31 14.93
N LEU A 69 -2.47 -6.49 15.38
CA LEU A 69 -3.12 -7.15 16.52
C LEU A 69 -2.89 -6.29 17.77
N PRO A 70 -3.95 -5.84 18.47
CA PRO A 70 -3.78 -5.12 19.72
C PRO A 70 -3.14 -6.03 20.77
N GLY A 71 -2.07 -5.57 21.43
CA GLY A 71 -1.50 -6.24 22.61
C GLY A 71 -0.34 -7.21 22.37
N LEU A 72 0.29 -7.18 21.19
CA LEU A 72 1.62 -7.76 20.93
C LEU A 72 2.64 -6.64 20.70
#